data_AF-A0A9R1WCQ0-F1
#
_entry.id   AF-A0A9R1WCQ0-F1
#
_cell.length_a   1.000
_cell.length_b   1.000
_cell.length_c   1.000
_cell.angle_alpha   90.00
_cell.angle_beta   90.00
_cell.angle_gamma   90.00
#
_symmetry.space_group_name_H-M   'P 1'
#
loop_
_entity.id
_entity.type
_entity.pdbx_description
1 polymer ?
#
loop_
_entity_poly.entity_id
_entity_poly.type
_entity_poly.pdbx_seq_one_letter_code
_entity_poly.pdbx_strand_id
1 'polypeptide(L)'
;MTEQLYVFIPLIVKFRICVSVFYFVFSFQFDQIDSILRLFLFIYIDIWCIMSNSSVIDGDLYSSMSESEEEDVENSFFEGGESSSSVHDAQYCDDIIGEHVYKPDVPVQLIPFKGLIFKSLKLAIKMYSGYAEIGGFDVRLSTRSRFDNKIIKKKHVICNRGGKQRKKSCDTLGTSGVRRKRNSNSRAIGCQAKIIFESVYGTPDYKVFQFDELHNHPLEKRSDLKKVRQMSYSEKEFIVRASTSKIGPTMAHKLRASLRGGYEFVKPKVVDYKNLRRDINRVIGYKDVQMIVNTLNDRRAHYPNYSFEFNCQD
;
A
#
# COMPACT_ATOMS: atom_id res chain seq x y z
N MET A 1 6.20 37.02 -4.76
CA MET A 1 5.33 36.07 -4.02
C MET A 1 5.99 35.71 -2.70
N THR A 2 6.22 36.71 -1.85
CA THR A 2 7.03 36.60 -0.60
C THR A 2 6.44 37.50 0.49
N GLU A 3 5.11 37.58 0.55
CA GLU A 3 4.37 38.55 1.38
C GLU A 3 3.15 37.92 2.10
N GLN A 4 3.15 36.60 2.33
CA GLN A 4 2.12 35.94 3.17
C GLN A 4 2.67 35.12 4.35
N LEU A 5 4.00 35.03 4.50
CA LEU A 5 4.63 34.29 5.61
C LEU A 5 4.87 35.13 6.88
N TYR A 6 4.69 36.45 6.83
CA TYR A 6 4.99 37.33 7.97
C TYR A 6 3.82 37.55 8.96
N VAL A 7 2.63 37.00 8.68
CA VAL A 7 1.43 37.21 9.53
C VAL A 7 1.04 35.98 10.37
N PHE A 8 1.65 34.81 10.14
CA PHE A 8 1.32 33.59 10.92
C PHE A 8 2.22 33.33 12.13
N ILE A 9 3.42 33.91 12.17
CA ILE A 9 4.35 33.80 13.32
C ILE A 9 3.82 34.55 14.58
N PRO A 10 3.15 35.72 14.48
CA PRO A 10 2.64 36.41 15.67
C PRO A 10 1.45 35.70 16.35
N LEU A 11 0.72 34.80 15.66
CA LEU A 11 -0.47 34.15 16.20
C LEU A 11 -0.11 32.95 17.10
N ILE A 12 0.94 32.21 16.75
CA ILE A 12 1.44 31.06 17.55
C ILE A 12 2.19 31.54 18.80
N VAL A 13 2.92 32.65 18.69
CA VAL A 13 3.60 33.26 19.84
C VAL A 13 2.57 33.87 20.82
N LYS A 14 1.49 34.50 20.33
CA LYS A 14 0.37 34.93 21.19
C LYS A 14 -0.34 33.76 21.89
N PHE A 15 -0.44 32.59 21.26
CA PHE A 15 -1.06 31.41 21.88
C PHE A 15 -0.19 30.79 22.99
N ARG A 16 1.13 30.70 22.79
CA ARG A 16 2.07 30.25 23.85
C ARG A 16 2.17 31.23 25.01
N ILE A 17 2.13 32.54 24.74
CA ILE A 17 2.12 33.57 25.79
C ILE A 17 0.78 33.57 26.54
N CYS A 18 -0.37 33.38 25.88
CA CYS A 18 -1.66 33.25 26.56
C CYS A 18 -1.70 32.06 27.52
N VAL A 19 -1.13 30.91 27.17
CA VAL A 19 -1.12 29.72 28.04
C VAL A 19 -0.17 29.89 29.23
N SER A 20 0.99 30.53 29.05
CA SER A 20 1.91 30.83 30.15
C SER A 20 1.41 31.96 31.07
N VAL A 21 0.72 32.97 30.53
CA VAL A 21 0.11 34.05 31.33
C VAL A 21 -1.14 33.53 32.06
N PHE A 22 -1.92 32.62 31.47
CA PHE A 22 -2.99 31.92 32.20
C PHE A 22 -2.42 31.10 33.36
N TYR A 23 -1.32 30.37 33.14
CA TYR A 23 -0.62 29.62 34.20
C TYR A 23 -0.13 30.51 35.33
N PHE A 24 0.36 31.72 35.02
CA PHE A 24 0.92 32.63 36.02
C PHE A 24 -0.15 33.41 36.79
N VAL A 25 -1.23 33.83 36.12
CA VAL A 25 -2.34 34.56 36.74
C VAL A 25 -3.22 33.63 37.60
N PHE A 26 -3.45 32.39 37.19
CA PHE A 26 -4.24 31.43 38.00
C PHE A 26 -3.46 30.88 39.21
N SER A 27 -2.13 30.92 39.19
CA SER A 27 -1.31 30.44 40.31
C SER A 27 -1.21 31.44 41.48
N PHE A 28 -1.64 32.69 41.29
CA PHE A 28 -1.42 33.76 42.29
C PHE A 28 -2.66 34.14 43.12
N GLN A 29 -3.82 33.52 42.87
CA GLN A 29 -5.06 33.96 43.53
C GLN A 29 -6.00 32.85 44.01
N PHE A 30 -5.45 31.68 44.37
CA PHE A 30 -6.22 30.62 45.02
C PHE A 30 -5.40 29.85 46.06
N ASP A 31 -5.16 30.50 47.19
CA ASP A 31 -4.69 29.89 48.44
C ASP A 31 -5.81 29.13 49.20
N GLN A 32 -6.97 28.92 48.58
CA GLN A 32 -8.11 28.29 49.25
C GLN A 32 -9.04 27.52 48.30
N ILE A 33 -8.50 26.55 47.55
CA ILE A 33 -9.33 25.53 46.86
C ILE A 33 -8.79 24.13 47.15
N ASP A 34 -9.70 23.27 47.60
CA ASP A 34 -9.48 21.87 47.93
C ASP A 34 -8.74 21.11 46.83
N SER A 35 -7.78 20.28 47.26
CA SER A 35 -6.90 19.44 46.44
C SER A 35 -7.61 18.58 45.38
N ILE A 36 -8.92 18.33 45.54
CA ILE A 36 -9.75 17.53 44.63
C ILE A 36 -10.04 18.30 43.33
N LEU A 37 -10.35 19.59 43.38
CA LEU A 37 -10.66 20.37 42.17
C LEU A 37 -9.42 20.55 41.26
N ARG A 38 -8.23 20.63 41.88
CA ARG A 38 -6.95 20.66 41.14
C ARG A 38 -6.74 19.37 40.35
N LEU A 39 -7.03 18.21 40.94
CA LEU A 39 -6.94 16.93 40.25
C LEU A 39 -7.90 16.85 39.05
N PHE A 40 -9.14 17.32 39.21
CA PHE A 40 -10.12 17.35 38.11
C PHE A 40 -9.69 18.26 36.96
N LEU A 41 -9.09 19.41 37.25
CA LEU A 41 -8.60 20.33 36.23
C LEU A 41 -7.40 19.73 35.46
N PHE A 42 -6.47 19.06 36.17
CA PHE A 42 -5.36 18.35 35.54
C PHE A 42 -5.83 17.21 34.63
N ILE A 43 -6.76 16.38 35.09
CA ILE A 43 -7.34 15.30 34.29
C ILE A 43 -8.07 15.86 33.06
N TYR A 44 -8.82 16.96 33.21
CA TYR A 44 -9.52 17.59 32.09
C TYR A 44 -8.54 18.17 31.05
N ILE A 45 -7.45 18.80 31.49
CA ILE A 45 -6.39 19.32 30.61
C ILE A 45 -5.67 18.19 29.90
N ASP A 46 -5.32 17.10 30.59
CA ASP A 46 -4.67 15.94 29.97
C ASP A 46 -5.56 15.28 28.92
N ILE A 47 -6.86 15.11 29.21
CA ILE A 47 -7.84 14.59 28.25
C ILE A 47 -7.98 15.54 27.05
N TRP A 48 -8.07 16.85 27.27
CA TRP A 48 -8.15 17.85 26.20
C TRP A 48 -6.87 17.88 25.34
N CYS A 49 -5.70 17.72 25.95
CA CYS A 49 -4.41 17.64 25.25
C CYS A 49 -4.31 16.36 24.41
N ILE A 50 -4.81 15.23 24.91
CA ILE A 50 -4.90 13.97 24.17
C ILE A 50 -5.87 14.09 22.98
N MET A 51 -7.04 14.70 23.18
CA MET A 51 -8.02 14.92 22.11
C MET A 51 -7.51 15.91 21.04
N SER A 52 -6.75 16.94 21.44
CA SER A 52 -6.16 17.92 20.53
C SER A 52 -4.97 17.33 19.74
N ASN A 53 -4.12 16.52 20.37
CA ASN A 53 -3.02 15.83 19.69
C ASN A 53 -3.49 14.72 18.73
N SER A 54 -4.64 14.07 18.99
CA SER A 54 -5.23 13.12 18.03
C SER A 54 -5.50 13.79 16.67
N SER A 55 -5.95 15.05 16.68
CA SER A 55 -6.28 15.78 15.45
C SER A 55 -5.04 16.17 14.61
N VAL A 56 -3.89 16.39 15.28
CA VAL A 56 -2.61 16.71 14.64
C VAL A 56 -1.96 15.46 14.02
N ILE A 57 -2.03 14.32 14.71
CA ILE A 57 -1.54 13.03 14.20
C ILE A 57 -2.37 12.58 12.98
N ASP A 58 -3.68 12.81 13.01
CA ASP A 58 -4.56 12.53 11.86
C ASP A 58 -4.19 13.41 10.65
N GLY A 59 -3.81 14.68 10.86
CA GLY A 59 -3.38 15.61 9.81
C GLY A 59 -2.06 15.24 9.10
N ASP A 60 -1.05 14.80 9.84
CA ASP A 60 0.25 14.42 9.28
C ASP A 60 0.21 13.06 8.57
N LEU A 61 -0.65 12.15 9.04
CA LEU A 61 -0.96 10.89 8.35
C LEU A 61 -1.79 11.15 7.07
N TYR A 62 -2.67 12.15 7.09
CA TYR A 62 -3.51 12.57 5.97
C TYR A 62 -2.69 13.22 4.83
N SER A 63 -1.75 14.12 5.15
CA SER A 63 -0.86 14.75 4.15
C SER A 63 0.10 13.76 3.48
N SER A 64 0.63 12.79 4.24
CA SER A 64 1.52 11.76 3.66
C SER A 64 0.79 10.71 2.82
N MET A 65 -0.54 10.66 2.87
CA MET A 65 -1.37 9.86 1.97
C MET A 65 -1.70 10.59 0.66
N SER A 66 -1.87 11.92 0.67
CA SER A 66 -2.13 12.73 -0.53
C SER A 66 -0.91 12.88 -1.45
N GLU A 67 0.30 12.93 -0.90
CA GLU A 67 1.54 13.00 -1.70
C GLU A 67 1.80 11.71 -2.52
N SER A 68 1.15 10.59 -2.16
CA SER A 68 1.27 9.32 -2.88
C SER A 68 0.44 9.23 -4.16
N GLU A 69 -0.40 10.23 -4.46
CA GLU A 69 -1.27 10.24 -5.66
C GLU A 69 -0.54 10.74 -6.93
N GLU A 70 0.69 11.26 -6.84
CA GLU A 70 1.44 11.79 -8.00
C GLU A 70 2.53 10.85 -8.57
N GLU A 71 2.83 9.71 -7.93
CA GLU A 71 3.85 8.75 -8.41
C GLU A 71 3.30 7.35 -8.73
N ASP A 72 2.29 7.27 -9.59
CA ASP A 72 1.80 6.00 -10.14
C ASP A 72 2.62 5.53 -11.36
N VAL A 73 3.90 5.12 -11.17
CA VAL A 73 4.52 4.04 -11.96
C VAL A 73 5.67 3.34 -11.18
N GLU A 74 5.43 2.82 -9.97
CA GLU A 74 6.32 1.78 -9.44
C GLU A 74 5.62 0.75 -8.55
N ASN A 75 5.18 -0.34 -9.17
CA ASN A 75 4.66 -1.53 -8.48
C ASN A 75 5.79 -2.20 -7.68
N SER A 76 6.00 -1.78 -6.43
CA SER A 76 6.72 -2.58 -5.44
C SER A 76 5.74 -3.55 -4.77
N PHE A 77 5.80 -4.80 -5.21
CA PHE A 77 4.99 -5.91 -4.71
C PHE A 77 5.67 -6.53 -3.48
N PHE A 78 5.01 -6.54 -2.33
CA PHE A 78 5.37 -7.43 -1.23
C PHE A 78 4.12 -7.99 -0.56
N GLU A 79 3.91 -9.31 -0.74
CA GLU A 79 2.78 -10.05 -0.19
C GLU A 79 2.93 -10.33 1.31
N GLY A 80 1.85 -10.06 2.04
CA GLY A 80 1.58 -10.62 3.35
C GLY A 80 0.48 -11.67 3.26
N GLY A 81 0.70 -12.82 3.90
CA GLY A 81 -0.31 -13.85 4.07
C GLY A 81 0.11 -14.82 5.17
N GLU A 82 -0.83 -15.05 6.10
CA GLU A 82 -1.02 -16.14 7.07
C GLU A 82 -2.45 -15.94 7.63
N SER A 83 -3.27 -16.88 8.10
CA SER A 83 -3.42 -18.34 8.06
C SER A 83 -4.86 -18.57 8.55
N SER A 84 -5.57 -19.59 8.05
CA SER A 84 -6.77 -20.13 8.74
C SER A 84 -6.77 -21.64 8.58
N SER A 85 -6.66 -22.33 9.70
CA SER A 85 -6.70 -23.77 9.83
C SER A 85 -8.12 -24.30 9.73
N SER A 86 -8.35 -25.25 8.84
CA SER A 86 -9.39 -26.28 8.99
C SER A 86 -8.90 -27.55 8.30
N VAL A 87 -8.72 -28.59 9.10
CA VAL A 87 -8.34 -29.95 8.70
C VAL A 87 -9.52 -30.59 7.97
N HIS A 88 -9.36 -30.93 6.70
CA HIS A 88 -10.11 -32.02 6.06
C HIS A 88 -9.24 -32.67 4.99
N ASP A 89 -9.16 -34.00 5.08
CA ASP A 89 -8.39 -34.90 4.23
C ASP A 89 -8.65 -34.67 2.74
N ALA A 90 -7.56 -34.61 1.97
CA ALA A 90 -7.62 -34.70 0.52
C ALA A 90 -6.64 -35.77 0.06
N GLN A 91 -7.24 -36.93 -0.16
CA GLN A 91 -6.79 -38.04 -1.00
C GLN A 91 -6.00 -37.54 -2.21
N TYR A 92 -4.83 -38.15 -2.44
CA TYR A 92 -4.07 -38.07 -3.68
C TYR A 92 -4.98 -38.44 -4.87
N CYS A 93 -5.28 -37.47 -5.74
CA CYS A 93 -5.81 -37.72 -7.07
C CYS A 93 -4.81 -37.22 -8.11
N ASP A 94 -4.11 -38.20 -8.68
CA ASP A 94 -3.28 -38.09 -9.87
C ASP A 94 -4.24 -37.98 -11.07
N ASP A 95 -4.71 -36.77 -11.36
CA ASP A 95 -5.62 -36.54 -12.49
C ASP A 95 -4.83 -35.98 -13.68
N ILE A 96 -4.85 -36.78 -14.75
CA ILE A 96 -4.40 -36.52 -16.11
C ILE A 96 -4.73 -35.08 -16.49
N ILE A 97 -3.68 -34.26 -16.67
CA ILE A 97 -3.80 -32.85 -17.09
C ILE A 97 -4.34 -32.83 -18.52
N GLY A 98 -5.66 -32.84 -18.65
CA GLY A 98 -6.31 -32.22 -19.80
C GLY A 98 -5.87 -30.77 -19.80
N GLU A 99 -5.13 -30.36 -20.84
CA GLU A 99 -4.65 -29.00 -21.01
C GLU A 99 -5.86 -28.11 -21.30
N HIS A 100 -6.60 -27.74 -20.25
CA HIS A 100 -7.75 -26.85 -20.35
C HIS A 100 -7.25 -25.46 -20.72
N VAL A 101 -7.49 -25.08 -21.98
CA VAL A 101 -7.18 -23.76 -22.52
C VAL A 101 -8.39 -22.85 -22.34
N TYR A 102 -8.17 -21.69 -21.73
CA TYR A 102 -9.19 -20.68 -21.47
C TYR A 102 -8.96 -19.46 -22.38
N LYS A 103 -10.03 -19.02 -23.05
CA LYS A 103 -10.02 -17.84 -23.92
C LYS A 103 -10.88 -16.73 -23.30
N PRO A 104 -10.38 -15.48 -23.22
CA PRO A 104 -11.18 -14.34 -22.79
C PRO A 104 -12.38 -14.08 -23.70
N ASP A 105 -13.56 -13.86 -23.11
CA ASP A 105 -14.76 -13.45 -23.83
C ASP A 105 -14.78 -11.92 -23.98
N VAL A 106 -14.23 -11.44 -25.09
CA VAL A 106 -14.06 -10.01 -25.39
C VAL A 106 -14.57 -9.73 -26.80
N PRO A 107 -15.30 -8.61 -27.03
CA PRO A 107 -15.71 -8.20 -28.37
C PRO A 107 -14.52 -8.10 -29.32
N VAL A 108 -14.68 -8.60 -30.55
CA VAL A 108 -13.61 -8.70 -31.56
C VAL A 108 -12.88 -7.37 -31.79
N GLN A 109 -13.59 -6.25 -31.68
CA GLN A 109 -13.06 -4.89 -31.86
C GLN A 109 -12.01 -4.48 -30.81
N LEU A 110 -12.03 -5.14 -29.65
CA LEU A 110 -11.14 -4.84 -28.52
C LEU A 110 -9.98 -5.83 -28.41
N ILE A 111 -9.93 -6.85 -29.28
CA ILE A 111 -8.86 -7.85 -29.29
C ILE A 111 -7.61 -7.22 -29.94
N PRO A 112 -6.47 -7.13 -29.22
CA PRO A 112 -5.23 -6.65 -29.80
C PRO A 112 -4.75 -7.59 -30.90
N PHE A 113 -4.16 -7.04 -31.96
CA PHE A 113 -3.49 -7.83 -32.99
C PHE A 113 -2.06 -7.36 -33.22
N LYS A 114 -1.23 -8.27 -33.74
CA LYS A 114 0.18 -8.01 -34.02
C LYS A 114 0.32 -6.90 -35.06
N GLY A 115 1.19 -5.93 -34.79
CA GLY A 115 1.42 -4.78 -35.65
C GLY A 115 0.60 -3.54 -35.32
N LEU A 116 -0.39 -3.61 -34.42
CA LEU A 116 -1.14 -2.43 -33.96
C LEU A 116 -0.19 -1.41 -33.30
N ILE A 117 -0.27 -0.14 -33.71
CA ILE A 117 0.64 0.94 -33.30
C ILE A 117 -0.06 1.91 -32.34
N PHE A 118 0.67 2.32 -31.30
CA PHE A 118 0.26 3.28 -30.28
C PHE A 118 1.25 4.42 -30.19
N LYS A 119 0.77 5.65 -30.01
CA LYS A 119 1.60 6.87 -29.85
C LYS A 119 2.46 6.89 -28.59
N SER A 120 2.16 6.01 -27.61
CA SER A 120 2.85 5.97 -26.32
C SER A 120 2.71 4.60 -25.68
N LEU A 121 3.73 4.17 -24.95
CA LEU A 121 3.71 2.97 -24.12
C LEU A 121 2.59 3.04 -23.06
N LYS A 122 2.30 4.21 -22.49
CA LYS A 122 1.23 4.38 -21.49
C LYS A 122 -0.14 4.06 -22.10
N LEU A 123 -0.38 4.51 -23.34
CA LEU A 123 -1.62 4.23 -24.07
C LEU A 123 -1.74 2.74 -24.40
N ALA A 124 -0.65 2.13 -24.86
CA ALA A 124 -0.59 0.70 -25.17
C ALA A 124 -0.91 -0.18 -23.93
N ILE A 125 -0.30 0.15 -22.79
CA ILE A 125 -0.58 -0.53 -21.50
C ILE A 125 -2.04 -0.31 -21.08
N LYS A 126 -2.57 0.90 -21.22
CA LYS A 126 -3.97 1.21 -20.87
C LYS A 126 -4.95 0.39 -21.71
N MET A 127 -4.71 0.27 -23.01
CA MET A 127 -5.51 -0.55 -23.92
C MET A 127 -5.53 -2.01 -23.46
N TYR A 128 -4.36 -2.62 -23.25
CA TYR A 128 -4.29 -4.03 -22.82
C TYR A 128 -4.88 -4.25 -21.42
N SER A 129 -4.74 -3.27 -20.51
CA SER A 129 -5.37 -3.32 -19.19
C SER A 129 -6.89 -3.30 -19.28
N GLY A 130 -7.47 -2.58 -20.26
CA GLY A 130 -8.91 -2.60 -20.53
C GLY A 130 -9.37 -3.93 -21.13
N TYR A 131 -8.59 -4.49 -22.07
CA TYR A 131 -8.82 -5.84 -22.59
C TYR A 131 -8.86 -6.89 -21.46
N ALA A 132 -7.88 -6.84 -20.56
CA ALA A 132 -7.79 -7.77 -19.44
C ALA A 132 -8.96 -7.65 -18.45
N GLU A 133 -9.41 -6.43 -18.19
CA GLU A 133 -10.55 -6.15 -17.32
C GLU A 133 -11.86 -6.73 -17.88
N ILE A 134 -12.10 -6.56 -19.18
CA ILE A 134 -13.26 -7.13 -19.87
C ILE A 134 -13.16 -8.65 -19.90
N GLY A 135 -11.95 -9.15 -20.21
CA GLY A 135 -11.60 -10.56 -20.30
C GLY A 135 -11.48 -11.30 -18.96
N GLY A 136 -11.66 -10.63 -17.83
CA GLY A 136 -11.69 -11.28 -16.52
C GLY A 136 -10.33 -11.78 -16.03
N PHE A 137 -9.24 -11.05 -16.28
CA PHE A 137 -7.95 -11.37 -15.67
C PHE A 137 -7.15 -10.12 -15.30
N ASP A 138 -6.28 -10.25 -14.30
CA ASP A 138 -5.36 -9.18 -13.92
C ASP A 138 -4.05 -9.27 -14.70
N VAL A 139 -3.50 -8.10 -15.03
CA VAL A 139 -2.21 -7.95 -15.70
C VAL A 139 -1.15 -7.36 -14.78
N ARG A 140 0.10 -7.71 -15.02
CA ARG A 140 1.26 -7.10 -14.35
C ARG A 140 2.33 -6.74 -15.37
N LEU A 141 3.02 -5.65 -15.10
CA LEU A 141 4.21 -5.27 -15.87
C LEU A 141 5.35 -6.23 -15.52
N SER A 142 5.98 -6.77 -16.57
CA SER A 142 7.11 -7.69 -16.44
C SER A 142 8.37 -7.04 -17.01
N THR A 143 9.30 -7.89 -17.45
CA THR A 143 10.59 -7.58 -18.04
C THR A 143 10.49 -6.42 -19.02
N ARG A 144 11.42 -5.48 -18.89
CA ARG A 144 11.67 -4.43 -19.86
C ARG A 144 13.07 -4.65 -20.43
N SER A 145 13.19 -4.69 -21.75
CA SER A 145 14.47 -4.65 -22.45
C SER A 145 14.72 -3.22 -22.90
N ARG A 146 15.98 -2.79 -22.83
CA ARG A 146 16.42 -1.47 -23.27
C ARG A 146 17.43 -1.60 -24.41
N PHE A 147 17.49 -0.61 -25.29
CA PHE A 147 18.65 -0.39 -26.15
C PHE A 147 19.82 0.11 -25.31
N ASP A 148 21.03 0.09 -25.89
CA ASP A 148 22.25 0.60 -25.27
C ASP A 148 22.09 2.07 -24.83
N ASN A 149 21.29 2.83 -25.57
CA ASN A 149 20.93 4.22 -25.29
C ASN A 149 19.86 4.39 -24.19
N LYS A 150 19.65 3.37 -23.32
CA LYS A 150 18.65 3.32 -22.22
C LYS A 150 17.16 3.42 -22.62
N ILE A 151 16.85 3.60 -23.90
CA ILE A 151 15.48 3.62 -24.43
C ILE A 151 14.83 2.23 -24.30
N ILE A 152 13.56 2.16 -23.89
CA ILE A 152 12.83 0.88 -23.76
C ILE A 152 12.59 0.27 -25.15
N LYS A 153 13.26 -0.85 -25.44
CA LYS A 153 13.14 -1.61 -26.69
C LYS A 153 11.88 -2.48 -26.70
N LYS A 154 11.71 -3.27 -25.63
CA LYS A 154 10.55 -4.16 -25.45
C LYS A 154 9.99 -4.04 -24.05
N LYS A 155 8.66 -3.98 -23.94
CA LYS A 155 7.95 -4.02 -22.67
C LYS A 155 6.97 -5.18 -22.66
N HIS A 156 7.13 -6.06 -21.67
CA HIS A 156 6.26 -7.22 -21.47
C HIS A 156 5.16 -6.87 -20.49
N VAL A 157 3.91 -7.15 -20.86
CA VAL A 157 2.76 -7.15 -19.96
C VAL A 157 2.19 -8.55 -19.96
N ILE A 158 2.12 -9.17 -18.79
CA ILE A 158 1.78 -10.59 -18.64
C ILE A 158 0.61 -10.75 -17.69
N CYS A 159 -0.09 -11.89 -17.76
CA CYS A 159 -1.08 -12.26 -16.76
C CYS A 159 -0.44 -12.29 -15.36
N ASN A 160 -1.21 -11.92 -14.34
CA ASN A 160 -0.76 -11.94 -12.94
C ASN A 160 -0.35 -13.36 -12.47
N ARG A 161 -1.00 -14.41 -13.00
CA ARG A 161 -0.64 -15.82 -12.78
C ARG A 161 0.50 -16.31 -13.71
N GLY A 162 1.07 -15.44 -14.53
CA GLY A 162 2.15 -15.75 -15.45
C GLY A 162 3.54 -15.75 -14.81
N GLY A 163 4.48 -16.45 -15.45
CA GLY A 163 5.88 -16.55 -15.03
C GLY A 163 6.19 -17.74 -14.14
N LYS A 164 7.49 -17.99 -13.92
CA LYS A 164 7.96 -19.11 -13.11
C LYS A 164 7.82 -18.79 -11.62
N GLN A 165 7.41 -19.79 -10.83
CA GLN A 165 7.52 -19.71 -9.38
C GLN A 165 8.99 -19.54 -9.00
N ARG A 166 9.27 -18.64 -8.04
CA ARG A 166 10.63 -18.51 -7.52
C ARG A 166 10.95 -19.76 -6.72
N LYS A 167 11.94 -20.55 -7.17
CA LYS A 167 12.46 -21.67 -6.39
C LYS A 167 12.96 -21.12 -5.05
N LYS A 168 12.46 -21.67 -3.94
CA LYS A 168 13.01 -21.37 -2.61
C LYS A 168 14.37 -22.06 -2.50
N SER A 169 15.42 -21.34 -2.12
CA SER A 169 16.58 -21.99 -1.53
C SER A 169 16.18 -22.43 -0.12
N CYS A 170 16.09 -23.73 0.10
CA CYS A 170 16.13 -24.30 1.45
C CYS A 170 17.61 -24.35 1.85
N ASP A 171 18.00 -23.46 2.76
CA ASP A 171 19.32 -23.55 3.37
C ASP A 171 19.18 -24.43 4.62
N THR A 172 19.45 -25.73 4.49
CA THR A 172 19.20 -26.73 5.54
C THR A 172 20.28 -26.71 6.64
N LEU A 173 21.26 -25.80 6.59
CA LEU A 173 22.45 -25.84 7.47
C LEU A 173 22.69 -24.61 8.36
N GLY A 174 21.75 -23.67 8.47
CA GLY A 174 21.94 -22.43 9.25
C GLY A 174 21.41 -22.47 10.69
N THR A 175 22.24 -22.82 11.68
CA THR A 175 21.97 -22.57 13.10
C THR A 175 22.27 -21.11 13.45
N SER A 176 21.40 -20.17 13.06
CA SER A 176 21.33 -18.83 13.67
C SER A 176 20.11 -18.06 13.13
N GLY A 177 19.27 -17.56 14.04
CA GLY A 177 18.33 -16.46 13.78
C GLY A 177 17.51 -16.55 12.49
N VAL A 178 16.89 -17.70 12.20
CA VAL A 178 16.08 -17.87 10.99
C VAL A 178 14.84 -16.98 11.09
N ARG A 179 14.89 -15.77 10.52
CA ARG A 179 13.67 -15.07 10.07
C ARG A 179 12.96 -16.07 9.18
N ARG A 180 11.88 -16.70 9.67
CA ARG A 180 11.05 -17.64 8.89
C ARG A 180 10.77 -16.96 7.56
N LYS A 181 11.44 -17.40 6.49
CA LYS A 181 11.29 -16.81 5.17
C LYS A 181 9.84 -17.10 4.78
N ARG A 182 9.00 -16.05 4.85
CA ARG A 182 7.54 -16.14 4.71
C ARG A 182 7.21 -17.03 3.51
N ASN A 183 6.27 -17.95 3.71
CA ASN A 183 5.76 -18.83 2.67
C ASN A 183 5.03 -17.99 1.60
N SER A 184 5.77 -17.36 0.68
CA SER A 184 5.19 -16.64 -0.45
C SER A 184 4.67 -17.70 -1.41
N ASN A 185 3.40 -18.06 -1.23
CA ASN A 185 2.64 -18.89 -2.17
C ASN A 185 2.46 -18.05 -3.44
N SER A 186 3.50 -17.99 -4.28
CA SER A 186 3.40 -17.27 -5.54
C SER A 186 2.23 -17.85 -6.32
N ARG A 187 1.22 -17.03 -6.60
CA ARG A 187 0.08 -17.40 -7.47
C ARG A 187 0.48 -17.58 -8.94
N ALA A 188 1.78 -17.57 -9.23
CA ALA A 188 2.30 -17.84 -10.56
C ALA A 188 2.14 -19.34 -10.87
N ILE A 189 1.35 -19.65 -11.89
CA ILE A 189 1.09 -21.00 -12.41
C ILE A 189 1.78 -21.17 -13.78
N GLY A 190 2.66 -20.23 -14.16
CA GLY A 190 3.31 -20.28 -15.46
C GLY A 190 2.38 -19.95 -16.63
N CYS A 191 1.30 -19.19 -16.39
CA CYS A 191 0.41 -18.73 -17.47
C CYS A 191 1.20 -18.04 -18.58
N GLN A 192 0.90 -18.43 -19.82
CA GLN A 192 1.61 -17.98 -21.02
C GLN A 192 0.99 -16.73 -21.65
N ALA A 193 -0.23 -16.36 -21.27
CA ALA A 193 -0.92 -15.17 -21.74
C ALA A 193 -0.08 -13.91 -21.50
N LYS A 194 0.26 -13.22 -22.59
CA LYS A 194 1.10 -12.03 -22.59
C LYS A 194 0.90 -11.18 -23.83
N ILE A 195 1.24 -9.90 -23.69
CA ILE A 195 1.45 -8.99 -24.81
C ILE A 195 2.84 -8.36 -24.68
N ILE A 196 3.52 -8.20 -25.80
CA ILE A 196 4.83 -7.57 -25.88
C ILE A 196 4.71 -6.36 -26.78
N PHE A 197 5.05 -5.18 -26.24
CA PHE A 197 5.16 -3.95 -27.01
C PHE A 197 6.62 -3.73 -27.38
N GLU A 198 6.86 -3.34 -28.63
CA GLU A 198 8.19 -3.00 -29.16
C GLU A 198 8.17 -1.55 -29.66
N SER A 199 9.20 -0.78 -29.32
CA SER A 199 9.34 0.60 -29.81
C SER A 199 9.62 0.61 -31.31
N VAL A 200 9.01 1.54 -32.04
CA VAL A 200 9.30 1.76 -33.46
C VAL A 200 10.50 2.69 -33.60
N TYR A 201 11.53 2.25 -34.30
CA TYR A 201 12.79 3.00 -34.44
C TYR A 201 12.54 4.39 -35.04
N GLY A 202 13.16 5.42 -34.45
CA GLY A 202 13.05 6.80 -34.92
C GLY A 202 11.74 7.53 -34.55
N THR A 203 10.84 6.89 -33.80
CA THR A 203 9.56 7.49 -33.39
C THR A 203 9.28 7.24 -31.90
N PRO A 204 8.37 8.00 -31.26
CA PRO A 204 7.91 7.71 -29.89
C PRO A 204 6.89 6.54 -29.84
N ASP A 205 6.59 5.92 -30.99
CA ASP A 205 5.51 4.96 -31.13
C ASP A 205 5.91 3.56 -30.67
N TYR A 206 4.90 2.79 -30.25
CA TYR A 206 5.03 1.41 -29.82
C TYR A 206 4.07 0.52 -30.61
N LYS A 207 4.58 -0.59 -31.14
CA LYS A 207 3.77 -1.59 -31.84
C LYS A 207 3.59 -2.86 -31.02
N VAL A 208 2.51 -3.60 -31.24
CA VAL A 208 2.33 -4.94 -30.70
C VAL A 208 3.24 -5.91 -31.45
N PHE A 209 4.27 -6.43 -30.77
CA PHE A 209 5.22 -7.40 -31.32
C PHE A 209 4.70 -8.83 -31.24
N GLN A 210 4.12 -9.19 -30.10
CA GLN A 210 3.58 -10.52 -29.83
C GLN A 210 2.36 -10.39 -28.93
N PHE A 211 1.32 -11.17 -29.21
CA PHE A 211 0.12 -11.27 -28.41
C PHE A 211 -0.28 -12.74 -28.32
N ASP A 212 -0.28 -13.27 -27.10
CA ASP A 212 -0.73 -14.61 -26.78
C ASP A 212 -1.99 -14.49 -25.90
N GLU A 213 -3.13 -14.86 -26.47
CA GLU A 213 -4.46 -14.67 -25.89
C GLU A 213 -4.84 -15.75 -24.87
N LEU A 214 -4.27 -16.95 -25.00
CA LEU A 214 -4.74 -18.15 -24.32
C LEU A 214 -4.19 -18.27 -22.89
N HIS A 215 -5.06 -18.67 -21.97
CA HIS A 215 -4.75 -18.89 -20.55
C HIS A 215 -4.78 -20.38 -20.20
N ASN A 216 -3.93 -20.78 -19.26
CA ASN A 216 -3.90 -22.14 -18.70
C ASN A 216 -4.64 -22.24 -17.35
N HIS A 217 -5.51 -21.28 -17.06
CA HIS A 217 -6.30 -21.22 -15.83
C HIS A 217 -7.65 -20.55 -16.08
N PRO A 218 -8.67 -20.84 -15.25
CA PRO A 218 -9.94 -20.15 -15.32
C PRO A 218 -9.79 -18.64 -15.17
N LEU A 219 -10.60 -17.90 -15.93
CA LEU A 219 -10.72 -16.45 -15.82
C LEU A 219 -11.52 -16.10 -14.57
N GLU A 220 -11.18 -14.97 -13.96
CA GLU A 220 -11.79 -14.48 -12.72
C GLU A 220 -13.03 -13.64 -13.02
N LYS A 221 -13.97 -13.61 -12.06
CA LYS A 221 -15.11 -12.70 -12.14
C LYS A 221 -14.60 -11.26 -12.08
N ARG A 222 -15.25 -10.35 -12.81
CA ARG A 222 -14.86 -8.92 -12.83
C ARG A 222 -14.79 -8.30 -11.44
N SER A 223 -15.68 -8.69 -10.52
CA SER A 223 -15.69 -8.23 -9.12
C SER A 223 -14.45 -8.65 -8.32
N ASP A 224 -13.80 -9.75 -8.72
CA ASP A 224 -12.66 -10.32 -8.01
C ASP A 224 -11.31 -9.76 -8.50
N LEU A 225 -11.30 -9.05 -9.63
CA LEU A 225 -10.10 -8.44 -10.20
C LEU A 225 -9.48 -7.44 -9.25
N LYS A 226 -8.16 -7.49 -9.09
CA LYS A 226 -7.41 -6.62 -8.18
C LYS A 226 -7.65 -5.14 -8.49
N LYS A 227 -7.73 -4.78 -9.77
CA LYS A 227 -8.00 -3.40 -10.20
C LYS A 227 -9.37 -2.91 -9.73
N VAL A 228 -10.40 -3.77 -9.81
CA VAL A 228 -11.77 -3.46 -9.37
C VAL A 228 -11.87 -3.41 -7.85
N ARG A 229 -11.08 -4.24 -7.15
CA ARG A 229 -10.97 -4.27 -5.68
C ARG A 229 -10.09 -3.18 -5.08
N GLN A 230 -9.51 -2.30 -5.91
CA GLN A 230 -8.68 -1.21 -5.42
C GLN A 230 -9.48 -0.30 -4.49
N MET A 231 -8.95 -0.07 -3.30
CA MET A 231 -9.59 0.79 -2.30
C MET A 231 -9.55 2.25 -2.72
N SER A 232 -10.72 2.88 -2.73
CA SER A 232 -10.85 4.33 -2.84
C SER A 232 -10.28 5.03 -1.62
N TYR A 233 -10.04 6.34 -1.73
CA TYR A 233 -9.59 7.17 -0.61
C TYR A 233 -10.49 7.01 0.63
N SER A 234 -11.81 7.13 0.46
CA SER A 234 -12.80 6.98 1.53
C SER A 234 -12.76 5.60 2.22
N GLU A 235 -12.40 4.54 1.49
CA GLU A 235 -12.28 3.20 2.06
C GLU A 235 -10.99 3.06 2.87
N LYS A 236 -9.89 3.66 2.40
CA LYS A 236 -8.63 3.72 3.16
C LYS A 236 -8.82 4.53 4.45
N GLU A 237 -9.45 5.70 4.37
CA GLU A 237 -9.75 6.57 5.51
C GLU A 237 -10.60 5.83 6.56
N PHE A 238 -11.64 5.12 6.13
CA PHE A 238 -12.46 4.30 7.02
C PHE A 238 -11.63 3.27 7.80
N ILE A 239 -10.68 2.60 7.13
CA ILE A 239 -9.80 1.61 7.76
C ILE A 239 -8.87 2.26 8.79
N VAL A 240 -8.32 3.43 8.48
CA VAL A 240 -7.48 4.21 9.39
C VAL A 240 -8.28 4.58 10.65
N ARG A 241 -9.47 5.17 10.48
CA ARG A 241 -10.35 5.57 11.61
C ARG A 241 -10.83 4.38 12.44
N ALA A 242 -11.16 3.27 11.79
CA ALA A 242 -11.49 2.04 12.51
C ALA A 242 -10.30 1.59 13.36
N SER A 243 -9.09 1.68 12.82
CA SER A 243 -7.89 1.32 13.55
C SER A 243 -7.57 2.24 14.72
N THR A 244 -7.77 3.55 14.62
CA THR A 244 -7.60 4.47 15.76
C THR A 244 -8.60 4.16 16.88
N SER A 245 -9.78 3.65 16.50
CA SER A 245 -10.81 3.14 17.40
C SER A 245 -10.56 1.72 17.91
N LYS A 246 -9.33 1.19 17.78
CA LYS A 246 -8.93 -0.17 18.19
C LYS A 246 -9.72 -1.29 17.49
N ILE A 247 -10.33 -1.02 16.33
CA ILE A 247 -11.03 -2.02 15.53
C ILE A 247 -10.04 -2.65 14.56
N GLY A 248 -9.88 -3.97 14.65
CA GLY A 248 -9.01 -4.73 13.75
C GLY A 248 -9.54 -4.80 12.31
N PRO A 249 -8.68 -5.08 11.31
CA PRO A 249 -9.05 -5.04 9.88
C PRO A 249 -10.19 -5.99 9.51
N THR A 250 -10.27 -7.17 10.13
CA THR A 250 -11.38 -8.12 9.92
C THR A 250 -12.72 -7.55 10.39
N MET A 251 -12.73 -6.94 11.57
CA MET A 251 -13.93 -6.32 12.14
C MET A 251 -14.32 -5.06 11.38
N ALA A 252 -13.35 -4.26 10.93
CA ALA A 252 -13.59 -3.10 10.09
C ALA A 252 -14.27 -3.51 8.76
N HIS A 253 -13.80 -4.58 8.11
CA HIS A 253 -14.45 -5.09 6.90
C HIS A 253 -15.87 -5.59 7.16
N LYS A 254 -16.10 -6.31 8.27
CA LYS A 254 -17.45 -6.75 8.67
C LYS A 254 -18.37 -5.56 8.92
N LEU A 255 -17.88 -4.54 9.63
CA LEU A 255 -18.62 -3.30 9.86
C LEU A 255 -18.95 -2.60 8.54
N ARG A 256 -17.98 -2.50 7.62
CA ARG A 256 -18.21 -1.88 6.31
C ARG A 256 -19.25 -2.63 5.48
N ALA A 257 -19.21 -3.96 5.49
CA ALA A 257 -20.21 -4.79 4.83
C ALA A 257 -21.60 -4.56 5.42
N SER A 258 -21.71 -4.53 6.76
CA SER A 258 -22.96 -4.21 7.44
C SER A 258 -23.49 -2.82 7.05
N LEU A 259 -22.63 -1.81 6.98
CA LEU A 259 -23.00 -0.44 6.59
C LEU A 259 -23.41 -0.32 5.12
N ARG A 260 -22.89 -1.18 4.24
CA ARG A 260 -23.23 -1.21 2.81
C ARG A 260 -24.33 -2.21 2.46
N GLY A 261 -24.89 -2.91 3.44
CA GLY A 261 -25.98 -3.87 3.24
C GLY A 261 -25.56 -5.25 2.73
N GLY A 262 -24.27 -5.61 2.80
CA GLY A 262 -23.78 -6.91 2.33
C GLY A 262 -22.31 -6.88 1.92
N TYR A 263 -21.74 -8.07 1.68
CA TYR A 263 -20.35 -8.21 1.23
C TYR A 263 -20.21 -7.93 -0.27
N GLU A 264 -21.26 -8.20 -1.04
CA GLU A 264 -21.37 -7.94 -2.47
C GLU A 264 -21.26 -6.44 -2.82
N PHE A 265 -21.61 -5.56 -1.89
CA PHE A 265 -21.50 -4.10 -2.03
C PHE A 265 -20.15 -3.54 -1.51
N VAL A 266 -19.28 -4.41 -1.01
CA VAL A 266 -17.92 -4.07 -0.59
C VAL A 266 -16.93 -4.65 -1.59
N LYS A 267 -16.38 -3.80 -2.47
CA LYS A 267 -15.40 -4.23 -3.48
C LYS A 267 -14.14 -4.84 -2.85
N PRO A 268 -13.47 -4.21 -1.87
CA PRO A 268 -12.25 -4.75 -1.29
C PRO A 268 -12.55 -5.92 -0.36
N LYS A 269 -11.75 -6.98 -0.42
CA LYS A 269 -11.88 -8.15 0.45
C LYS A 269 -11.21 -7.90 1.81
N VAL A 270 -11.51 -8.74 2.79
CA VAL A 270 -10.83 -8.75 4.11
C VAL A 270 -9.30 -8.74 3.98
N VAL A 271 -8.75 -9.46 2.98
CA VAL A 271 -7.31 -9.52 2.73
C VAL A 271 -6.74 -8.15 2.36
N ASP A 272 -7.50 -7.35 1.62
CA ASP A 272 -7.09 -6.01 1.20
C ASP A 272 -7.02 -5.08 2.43
N TYR A 273 -7.98 -5.19 3.37
CA TYR A 273 -7.95 -4.48 4.66
C TYR A 273 -6.71 -4.84 5.50
N LYS A 274 -6.38 -6.14 5.57
CA LYS A 274 -5.17 -6.62 6.27
C LYS A 274 -3.89 -6.08 5.61
N ASN A 275 -3.85 -6.06 4.28
CA ASN A 275 -2.71 -5.53 3.52
C ASN A 275 -2.53 -4.04 3.79
N LEU A 276 -3.60 -3.24 3.72
CA LEU A 276 -3.52 -1.80 4.01
C LEU A 276 -3.07 -1.55 5.45
N ARG A 277 -3.61 -2.27 6.43
CA ARG A 277 -3.18 -2.15 7.83
C ARG A 277 -1.69 -2.44 7.99
N ARG A 278 -1.18 -3.47 7.32
CA ARG A 278 0.26 -3.80 7.31
C ARG A 278 1.09 -2.67 6.69
N ASP A 279 0.62 -2.10 5.59
CA ASP A 279 1.34 -1.04 4.88
C ASP A 279 1.38 0.26 5.72
N ILE A 280 0.26 0.62 6.36
CA ILE A 280 0.21 1.72 7.34
C ILE A 280 1.20 1.49 8.48
N ASN A 281 1.19 0.30 9.08
CA ASN A 281 2.10 -0.02 10.19
C ASN A 281 3.58 0.01 9.76
N ARG A 282 3.90 -0.31 8.50
CA ARG A 282 5.26 -0.19 7.98
C ARG A 282 5.69 1.28 7.93
N VAL A 283 4.82 2.17 7.45
CA VAL A 283 5.11 3.61 7.38
C VAL A 283 5.29 4.19 8.79
N ILE A 284 4.39 3.85 9.71
CA ILE A 284 4.48 4.27 11.11
C ILE A 284 5.79 3.77 11.73
N GLY A 285 6.10 2.48 11.57
CA GLY A 285 7.34 1.91 12.11
C GLY A 285 8.62 2.57 11.56
N TYR A 286 8.62 2.99 10.29
CA TYR A 286 9.74 3.76 9.74
C TYR A 286 9.86 5.15 10.38
N LYS A 287 8.73 5.86 10.57
CA LYS A 287 8.70 7.16 11.24
C LYS A 287 9.15 7.06 12.72
N ASP A 288 8.73 6.01 13.42
CA ASP A 288 9.13 5.76 14.81
C ASP A 288 10.66 5.55 14.93
N VAL A 289 11.25 4.81 14.00
CA VAL A 289 12.71 4.62 13.93
C VAL A 289 13.41 5.96 13.69
N GLN A 290 12.90 6.77 12.75
CA GLN A 290 13.48 8.09 12.47
C GLN A 290 13.39 9.02 13.69
N MET A 291 12.28 8.99 14.44
CA MET A 291 12.10 9.76 15.66
C MET A 291 13.14 9.35 16.74
N ILE A 292 13.42 8.06 16.87
CA ILE A 292 14.47 7.56 17.76
C ILE A 292 15.84 8.05 17.31
N VAL A 293 16.16 7.94 16.02
CA VAL A 293 17.45 8.42 15.46
C VAL A 293 17.64 9.92 15.72
N ASN A 294 16.60 10.72 15.51
CA ASN A 294 16.64 12.16 15.79
C ASN A 294 16.91 12.42 17.28
N THR A 295 16.19 11.72 18.17
CA THR A 295 16.38 11.84 19.63
C THR A 295 17.82 11.48 20.05
N LEU A 296 18.41 10.46 19.43
CA LEU A 296 19.79 10.04 19.72
C LEU A 296 20.81 11.07 19.19
N ASN A 297 20.55 11.68 18.03
CA ASN A 297 21.37 12.77 17.49
C ASN A 297 21.33 14.02 18.39
N ASP A 298 20.15 14.38 18.89
CA ASP A 298 20.01 15.52 19.81
C ASP A 298 20.82 15.29 21.10
N ARG A 299 20.84 14.06 21.62
CA ARG A 299 21.66 13.70 22.78
C ARG A 299 23.16 13.80 22.49
N ARG A 300 23.61 13.40 21.30
CA ARG A 300 25.00 13.56 20.87
C ARG A 300 25.43 15.02 20.84
N ALA A 301 24.53 15.93 20.43
CA ALA A 301 24.81 17.36 20.41
C ALA A 301 25.00 17.96 21.83
N HIS A 302 24.32 17.40 22.84
CA HIS A 302 24.34 17.92 24.22
C HIS A 302 25.39 17.25 25.13
N TYR A 303 25.79 16.01 24.83
CA TYR A 303 26.72 15.24 25.65
C TYR A 303 27.97 14.85 24.84
N PRO A 304 29.13 15.50 25.04
CA PRO A 304 30.33 15.29 24.22
C PRO A 304 30.92 13.86 24.32
N ASN A 305 30.55 13.10 25.34
CA ASN A 305 30.97 11.69 25.51
C ASN A 305 29.92 10.68 25.03
N TYR A 306 28.83 11.13 24.40
CA TYR A 306 27.74 10.27 23.94
C TYR A 306 27.89 9.92 22.46
N SER A 307 28.13 8.65 22.17
CA SER A 307 28.17 8.10 20.80
C SER A 307 27.13 6.99 20.64
N PHE A 308 26.67 6.77 19.41
CA PHE A 308 25.79 5.65 19.05
C PHE A 308 25.99 5.30 17.57
N GLU A 309 25.75 4.05 17.23
CA GLU A 309 25.79 3.57 15.85
C GLU A 309 24.47 2.88 15.54
N PHE A 310 23.97 3.06 14.32
CA PHE A 310 22.82 2.33 13.82
C PHE A 310 23.12 1.86 12.39
N ASN A 311 22.72 0.63 12.11
CA ASN A 311 22.87 0.05 10.78
C ASN A 311 21.54 0.15 10.04
N CYS A 312 21.54 0.87 8.92
CA CYS A 312 20.48 0.76 7.93
C CYS A 312 20.69 -0.54 7.15
N GLN A 313 19.72 -1.46 7.22
CA GLN A 313 19.69 -2.60 6.29
C GLN A 313 19.04 -2.12 4.99
N ASP A 314 19.85 -1.93 3.95
CA ASP A 314 19.39 -1.64 2.58
C ASP A 314 18.60 -2.82 1.96
#